data_AF-A0A0P7YYD8-F1
#
_entry.id   AF-A0A0P7YYD8-F1
#
_cell.length_a   1.000
_cell.length_b   1.000
_cell.length_c   1.000
_cell.angle_alpha   90.00
_cell.angle_beta   90.00
_cell.angle_gamma   90.00
#
_symmetry.space_group_name_H-M   'P 1'
#
loop_
_entity.id
_entity.type
_entity.pdbx_description
1 polymer ?
#
loop_
_entity_poly.entity_id
_entity_poly.type
_entity_poly.pdbx_seq_one_letter_code
_entity_poly.pdbx_strand_id
1 'polypeptide(L)'
;MERIVTYSPAYTLVPTYECFNRCTYCNFRVNPGQHEWMTLAAARELLLPLESQDVSEVLILSGEVHPLSKRRSDWFERIYQLCELALAQGFLPHTNVGPLSYAEMAQLREVNVSMGLMLEQVTPDLQQTVHAHAPSKRPDVRLQQLDFAGRLKVPFTTGLLLGLGETVDDWADSLEAIAQSHHHHRHIQEVILQPHQPGQTQVETRPACQGKTLLQAVKLARDILPDDITLQIPPNLILNDDALLSCIAAGASDLGGIGPIDEVNPAYGHRDRKAMEALLQTQGWTLQPRLPIYEKYDDWLSKGLRSAVQRWRYTRPRSI
;
A
#
# COMPACT_ATOMS: atom_id res chain seq x y z
N MET A 1 19.69 11.73 -18.33
CA MET A 1 18.78 10.70 -17.79
C MET A 1 17.46 11.39 -17.52
N GLU A 2 16.37 10.81 -17.99
CA GLU A 2 15.04 11.36 -17.77
C GLU A 2 14.69 11.27 -16.29
N ARG A 3 14.14 12.36 -15.74
CA ARG A 3 13.73 12.46 -14.34
C ARG A 3 12.29 11.98 -14.24
N ILE A 4 12.09 10.70 -13.94
CA ILE A 4 10.77 10.07 -13.91
C ILE A 4 10.28 9.94 -12.48
N VAL A 5 9.01 10.29 -12.26
CA VAL A 5 8.24 9.93 -11.06
C VAL A 5 7.08 9.07 -11.50
N THR A 6 6.85 7.94 -10.83
CA THR A 6 5.79 7.01 -11.20
C THR A 6 4.57 7.11 -10.27
N TYR A 7 3.43 6.62 -10.75
CA TYR A 7 2.24 6.40 -9.95
C TYR A 7 1.44 5.22 -10.53
N SER A 8 0.63 4.56 -9.71
CA SER A 8 -0.28 3.52 -10.17
C SER A 8 -1.69 4.08 -10.33
N PRO A 9 -2.32 4.01 -11.52
CA PRO A 9 -3.74 4.31 -11.67
C PRO A 9 -4.57 3.22 -10.97
N ALA A 10 -5.12 3.56 -9.81
CA ALA A 10 -5.68 2.59 -8.88
C ALA A 10 -7.08 2.97 -8.41
N TYR A 11 -7.88 1.97 -8.08
CA TYR A 11 -9.14 2.14 -7.36
C TYR A 11 -9.17 1.22 -6.15
N THR A 12 -9.58 1.74 -4.99
CA THR A 12 -9.64 0.97 -3.75
C THR A 12 -11.03 0.39 -3.57
N LEU A 13 -11.12 -0.94 -3.46
CA LEU A 13 -12.32 -1.59 -2.94
C LEU A 13 -12.11 -1.92 -1.47
N VAL A 14 -13.11 -1.58 -0.65
CA VAL A 14 -13.12 -1.91 0.77
C VAL A 14 -14.14 -2.99 1.07
N PRO A 15 -13.73 -4.28 1.17
CA PRO A 15 -14.66 -5.36 1.48
C PRO A 15 -15.37 -5.15 2.81
N THR A 16 -14.67 -4.60 3.79
CA THR A 16 -15.22 -4.24 5.09
C THR A 16 -14.27 -3.31 5.84
N TYR A 17 -14.85 -2.39 6.62
CA TYR A 17 -14.15 -1.55 7.58
C TYR A 17 -14.05 -2.19 8.97
N GLU A 18 -14.67 -3.36 9.19
CA GLU A 18 -14.61 -4.06 10.47
C GLU A 18 -13.16 -4.40 10.83
N CYS A 19 -12.69 -3.96 12.00
CA CYS A 19 -11.36 -4.29 12.48
C CYS A 19 -11.36 -4.57 13.97
N PHE A 20 -10.83 -5.75 14.34
CA PHE A 20 -10.67 -6.15 15.74
C PHE A 20 -9.55 -5.40 16.46
N ASN A 21 -8.56 -4.88 15.72
CA ASN A 21 -7.54 -3.98 16.27
C ASN A 21 -8.14 -2.61 16.56
N ARG A 22 -7.58 -1.92 17.55
CA ARG A 22 -7.96 -0.56 17.95
C ARG A 22 -6.74 0.36 17.97
N CYS A 23 -6.12 0.54 16.80
CA CYS A 23 -5.05 1.53 16.66
C CYS A 23 -5.61 2.93 16.96
N THR A 24 -5.01 3.69 17.88
CA THR A 24 -5.58 4.97 18.34
C THR A 24 -5.58 6.06 17.28
N TYR A 25 -4.71 5.95 16.27
CA TYR A 25 -4.62 6.87 15.12
C TYR A 25 -5.55 6.52 13.94
N CYS A 26 -6.19 5.34 13.95
CA CYS A 26 -6.86 4.81 12.77
C CYS A 26 -8.27 5.40 12.61
N ASN A 27 -8.48 6.10 11.49
CA ASN A 27 -9.79 6.67 11.12
C ASN A 27 -10.66 5.71 10.28
N PHE A 28 -10.07 4.62 9.80
CA PHE A 28 -10.69 3.68 8.86
C PHE A 28 -11.59 2.64 9.54
N ARG A 29 -11.29 2.26 10.79
CA ARG A 29 -11.96 1.10 11.41
C ARG A 29 -13.38 1.39 11.88
N VAL A 30 -14.22 0.35 11.83
CA VAL A 30 -15.41 0.21 12.68
C VAL A 30 -15.31 -1.05 13.54
N ASN A 31 -16.16 -1.19 14.57
CA ASN A 31 -16.10 -2.38 15.41
C ASN A 31 -16.63 -3.62 14.67
N PRO A 32 -16.13 -4.82 15.00
CA PRO A 32 -16.68 -6.06 14.46
C PRO A 32 -18.20 -6.16 14.70
N GLY A 33 -18.94 -6.54 13.66
CA GLY A 33 -20.40 -6.65 13.67
C GLY A 33 -21.15 -5.37 13.27
N GLN A 34 -20.45 -4.27 12.96
CA GLN A 34 -21.07 -2.97 12.68
C GLN A 34 -21.04 -2.55 11.20
N HIS A 35 -20.53 -3.39 10.30
CA HIS A 35 -20.50 -3.08 8.87
C HIS A 35 -20.83 -4.31 8.04
N GLU A 36 -21.76 -4.12 7.10
CA GLU A 36 -22.11 -5.15 6.13
C GLU A 36 -20.97 -5.33 5.15
N TRP A 37 -20.55 -6.56 4.91
CA TRP A 37 -19.45 -6.81 3.97
C TRP A 37 -19.92 -6.56 2.54
N MET A 38 -19.06 -5.95 1.74
CA MET A 38 -19.29 -5.69 0.33
C MET A 38 -19.68 -6.99 -0.38
N THR A 39 -20.77 -6.93 -1.15
CA THR A 39 -21.21 -8.04 -2.00
C THR A 39 -20.50 -7.99 -3.35
N LEU A 40 -20.46 -9.11 -4.07
CA LEU A 40 -19.93 -9.12 -5.45
C LEU A 40 -20.76 -8.26 -6.40
N ALA A 41 -22.06 -8.12 -6.16
CA ALA A 41 -22.93 -7.26 -6.94
C ALA A 41 -22.55 -5.79 -6.74
N ALA A 42 -22.41 -5.34 -5.50
CA ALA A 42 -21.97 -3.98 -5.18
C ALA A 42 -20.57 -3.69 -5.74
N ALA A 43 -19.63 -4.62 -5.58
CA ALA A 43 -18.29 -4.47 -6.16
C ALA A 43 -18.34 -4.35 -7.70
N ARG A 44 -19.17 -5.16 -8.38
CA ARG A 44 -19.33 -5.08 -9.82
C ARG A 44 -19.91 -3.74 -10.27
N GLU A 45 -20.87 -3.19 -9.54
CA GLU A 45 -21.43 -1.86 -9.82
C GLU A 45 -20.37 -0.76 -9.71
N LEU A 46 -19.45 -0.86 -8.75
CA LEU A 46 -18.34 0.08 -8.58
C LEU A 46 -17.27 -0.08 -9.68
N LEU A 47 -16.98 -1.31 -10.10
CA LEU A 47 -15.92 -1.60 -11.08
C LEU A 47 -16.35 -1.34 -12.52
N LEU A 48 -17.63 -1.55 -12.86
CA LEU A 48 -18.15 -1.38 -14.23
C LEU A 48 -17.81 -0.02 -14.87
N PRO A 49 -18.02 1.15 -14.22
CA PRO A 49 -17.67 2.44 -14.82
C PRO A 49 -16.15 2.65 -14.97
N LEU A 50 -15.31 1.86 -14.30
CA LEU A 50 -13.85 1.97 -14.36
C LEU A 50 -13.25 1.25 -15.57
N GLU A 51 -13.97 0.31 -16.20
CA GLU A 51 -13.47 -0.44 -17.37
C GLU A 51 -13.21 0.48 -18.58
N SER A 52 -13.87 1.64 -18.63
CA SER A 52 -13.66 2.68 -19.64
C SER A 52 -12.65 3.75 -19.24
N GLN A 53 -12.06 3.63 -18.04
CA GLN A 53 -11.10 4.58 -17.48
C GLN A 53 -9.68 4.01 -17.50
N ASP A 54 -8.71 4.86 -17.20
CA ASP A 54 -7.29 4.49 -17.19
C ASP A 54 -6.88 3.76 -15.89
N VAL A 55 -7.81 3.09 -15.20
CA VAL A 55 -7.57 2.38 -13.92
C VAL A 55 -7.08 0.97 -14.22
N SER A 56 -5.87 0.66 -13.76
CA SER A 56 -5.26 -0.66 -13.96
C SER A 56 -5.24 -1.51 -12.71
N GLU A 57 -5.09 -0.88 -11.55
CA GLU A 57 -5.01 -1.54 -10.26
C GLU A 57 -6.35 -1.49 -9.54
N VAL A 58 -6.76 -2.62 -8.97
CA VAL A 58 -7.80 -2.65 -7.94
C VAL A 58 -7.13 -3.06 -6.63
N LEU A 59 -6.98 -2.09 -5.73
CA LEU A 59 -6.46 -2.31 -4.39
C LEU A 59 -7.59 -2.86 -3.51
N ILE A 60 -7.47 -4.11 -3.08
CA ILE A 60 -8.36 -4.70 -2.09
C ILE A 60 -7.81 -4.36 -0.71
N LEU A 61 -8.39 -3.35 -0.08
CA LEU A 61 -7.99 -2.87 1.24
C LEU A 61 -9.08 -3.18 2.25
N SER A 62 -8.77 -3.87 3.35
CA SER A 62 -9.79 -4.25 4.32
C SER A 62 -9.36 -4.04 5.77
N GLY A 63 -10.35 -3.84 6.64
CA GLY A 63 -10.19 -4.07 8.06
C GLY A 63 -9.95 -5.56 8.33
N GLU A 64 -9.56 -5.87 9.57
CA GLU A 64 -9.11 -7.21 9.92
C GLU A 64 -10.20 -7.99 10.69
N VAL A 65 -10.44 -9.24 10.29
CA VAL A 65 -11.20 -10.22 11.07
C VAL A 65 -10.23 -11.12 11.84
N HIS A 66 -10.42 -11.22 13.16
CA HIS A 66 -9.54 -11.98 14.05
C HIS A 66 -9.34 -13.44 13.55
N PRO A 67 -8.11 -14.02 13.57
CA PRO A 67 -7.85 -15.36 13.04
C PRO A 67 -8.70 -16.48 13.67
N LEU A 68 -9.01 -16.36 14.97
CA LEU A 68 -9.88 -17.30 15.71
C LEU A 68 -11.39 -17.01 15.57
N SER A 69 -11.80 -16.02 14.78
CA SER A 69 -13.21 -15.71 14.57
C SER A 69 -13.87 -16.78 13.70
N LYS A 70 -15.11 -17.16 14.05
CA LYS A 70 -15.95 -18.02 13.19
C LYS A 70 -16.21 -17.41 11.81
N ARG A 71 -16.10 -16.08 11.68
CA ARG A 71 -16.26 -15.33 10.43
C ARG A 71 -14.99 -15.29 9.57
N ARG A 72 -13.84 -15.79 10.05
CA ARG A 72 -12.55 -15.65 9.34
C ARG A 72 -12.58 -16.30 7.95
N SER A 73 -13.12 -17.51 7.84
CA SER A 73 -13.23 -18.23 6.57
C SER A 73 -14.08 -17.45 5.56
N ASP A 74 -15.25 -16.96 5.98
CA ASP A 74 -16.16 -16.21 5.09
C ASP A 74 -15.55 -14.87 4.65
N TRP A 75 -14.81 -14.21 5.56
CA TRP A 75 -14.10 -12.96 5.26
C TRP A 75 -13.02 -13.19 4.20
N PHE A 76 -12.21 -14.23 4.38
CA PHE A 76 -11.16 -14.59 3.42
C PHE A 76 -11.75 -14.97 2.06
N GLU A 77 -12.78 -15.82 2.05
CA GLU A 77 -13.47 -16.23 0.83
C GLU A 77 -14.03 -15.01 0.07
N ARG A 78 -14.63 -14.05 0.79
CA ARG A 78 -15.11 -12.81 0.18
C ARG A 78 -13.98 -12.01 -0.47
N ILE A 79 -12.84 -11.85 0.19
CA ILE A 79 -11.67 -11.15 -0.36
C ILE A 79 -11.17 -11.85 -1.62
N TYR A 80 -11.05 -13.17 -1.60
CA TYR A 80 -10.63 -13.97 -2.74
C TYR A 80 -11.58 -13.77 -3.94
N GLN A 81 -12.90 -13.89 -3.72
CA GLN A 81 -13.91 -13.68 -4.76
C GLN A 81 -13.89 -12.26 -5.34
N LEU A 82 -13.57 -11.24 -4.54
CA LEU A 82 -13.42 -9.86 -5.02
C LEU A 82 -12.16 -9.70 -5.89
N CYS A 83 -11.06 -10.37 -5.56
CA CYS A 83 -9.86 -10.41 -6.40
C CYS A 83 -10.16 -11.09 -7.75
N GLU A 84 -10.84 -12.25 -7.73
CA GLU A 84 -11.26 -12.95 -8.95
C GLU A 84 -12.17 -12.09 -9.82
N LEU A 85 -13.13 -11.39 -9.21
CA LEU A 85 -14.03 -10.47 -9.91
C LEU A 85 -13.24 -9.36 -10.61
N ALA A 86 -12.34 -8.69 -9.90
CA ALA A 86 -11.52 -7.61 -10.47
C ALA A 86 -10.64 -8.13 -11.62
N LEU A 87 -10.01 -9.30 -11.47
CA LEU A 87 -9.21 -9.92 -12.52
C LEU A 87 -10.06 -10.30 -13.75
N ALA A 88 -11.26 -10.83 -13.54
CA ALA A 88 -12.19 -11.20 -14.61
C ALA A 88 -12.68 -9.97 -15.40
N GLN A 89 -12.76 -8.80 -14.77
CA GLN A 89 -13.07 -7.52 -15.41
C GLN A 89 -11.83 -6.83 -16.04
N GLY A 90 -10.66 -7.48 -15.98
CA GLY A 90 -9.45 -7.01 -16.63
C GLY A 90 -8.55 -6.10 -15.79
N PHE A 91 -8.91 -5.84 -14.53
CA PHE A 91 -8.04 -5.12 -13.59
C PHE A 91 -6.95 -6.05 -13.02
N LEU A 92 -5.96 -5.46 -12.37
CA LEU A 92 -4.88 -6.15 -11.68
C LEU A 92 -5.08 -6.03 -10.17
N PRO A 93 -5.45 -7.12 -9.47
CA PRO A 93 -5.66 -7.07 -8.03
C PRO A 93 -4.34 -6.92 -7.26
N HIS A 94 -4.36 -6.02 -6.27
CA HIS A 94 -3.33 -5.84 -5.25
C HIS A 94 -4.02 -5.90 -3.88
N THR A 95 -3.63 -6.81 -3.01
CA THR A 95 -4.31 -7.02 -1.71
C THR A 95 -3.50 -6.49 -0.53
N ASN A 96 -4.14 -5.69 0.35
CA ASN A 96 -3.62 -5.30 1.66
C ASN A 96 -4.75 -5.43 2.71
N VAL A 97 -4.79 -6.56 3.42
CA VAL A 97 -5.93 -6.92 4.29
C VAL A 97 -5.50 -7.31 5.70
N GLY A 98 -4.31 -6.87 6.11
CA GLY A 98 -3.67 -7.27 7.36
C GLY A 98 -3.01 -8.66 7.27
N PRO A 99 -2.61 -9.23 8.43
CA PRO A 99 -1.93 -10.52 8.45
C PRO A 99 -2.78 -11.69 7.96
N LEU A 100 -2.16 -12.52 7.12
CA LEU A 100 -2.69 -13.75 6.55
C LEU A 100 -1.92 -14.95 7.11
N SER A 101 -2.58 -16.10 7.18
CA SER A 101 -1.86 -17.37 7.27
C SER A 101 -1.10 -17.63 5.97
N TYR A 102 -0.06 -18.46 6.04
CA TYR A 102 0.71 -18.87 4.85
C TYR A 102 -0.19 -19.44 3.76
N ALA A 103 -1.19 -20.25 4.13
CA ALA A 103 -2.13 -20.87 3.19
C ALA A 103 -3.11 -19.85 2.56
N GLU A 104 -3.54 -18.85 3.32
CA GLU A 104 -4.37 -17.76 2.80
C GLU A 104 -3.57 -16.90 1.79
N MET A 105 -2.32 -16.55 2.12
CA MET A 105 -1.45 -15.79 1.20
C MET A 105 -1.12 -16.59 -0.07
N ALA A 106 -0.86 -17.89 0.06
CA ALA A 106 -0.61 -18.78 -1.08
C ALA A 106 -1.81 -18.85 -2.04
N GLN A 107 -3.04 -18.85 -1.51
CA GLN A 107 -4.25 -18.80 -2.32
C GLN A 107 -4.42 -17.44 -3.00
N LEU A 108 -4.28 -16.34 -2.26
CA LEU A 108 -4.41 -14.99 -2.84
C LEU A 108 -3.37 -14.70 -3.91
N ARG A 109 -2.18 -15.33 -3.85
CA ARG A 109 -1.13 -15.21 -4.87
C ARG A 109 -1.60 -15.61 -6.26
N GLU A 110 -2.54 -16.55 -6.36
CA GLU A 110 -3.03 -17.00 -7.66
C GLU A 110 -3.94 -15.97 -8.35
N VAL A 111 -4.44 -14.99 -7.60
CA VAL A 111 -5.39 -13.97 -8.07
C VAL A 111 -4.89 -12.53 -7.85
N ASN A 112 -3.68 -12.34 -7.34
CA ASN A 112 -3.07 -11.02 -7.10
C ASN A 112 -1.71 -10.90 -7.79
N VAL A 113 -1.45 -9.73 -8.39
CA VAL A 113 -0.13 -9.45 -8.97
C VAL A 113 0.86 -8.87 -7.95
N SER A 114 0.34 -8.32 -6.85
CA SER A 114 1.11 -7.84 -5.71
C SER A 114 0.28 -7.95 -4.42
N MET A 115 0.93 -7.95 -3.28
CA MET A 115 0.28 -7.82 -1.98
C MET A 115 1.04 -6.82 -1.13
N GLY A 116 0.41 -6.32 -0.06
CA GLY A 116 1.08 -5.39 0.82
C GLY A 116 0.66 -5.47 2.26
N LEU A 117 1.54 -4.95 3.11
CA LEU A 117 1.31 -4.79 4.54
C LEU A 117 2.27 -3.74 5.10
N MET A 118 1.72 -2.73 5.78
CA MET A 118 2.53 -1.80 6.55
C MET A 118 3.13 -2.50 7.77
N LEU A 119 4.45 -2.35 7.97
CA LEU A 119 5.11 -2.72 9.23
C LEU A 119 4.78 -1.70 10.32
N GLU A 120 4.65 -0.42 9.94
CA GLU A 120 4.61 0.75 10.82
C GLU A 120 5.95 0.98 11.55
N GLN A 121 6.35 0.02 12.39
CA GLN A 121 7.56 0.02 13.20
C GLN A 121 7.86 -1.42 13.67
N VAL A 122 9.15 -1.77 13.79
CA VAL A 122 9.57 -3.11 14.27
C VAL A 122 9.95 -3.16 15.74
N THR A 123 10.24 -2.02 16.37
CA THR A 123 10.44 -1.94 17.82
C THR A 123 9.08 -1.99 18.55
N PRO A 124 9.00 -2.59 19.75
CA PRO A 124 7.73 -2.91 20.39
C PRO A 124 7.03 -1.71 21.05
N ASP A 125 7.63 -0.52 21.04
CA ASP A 125 7.17 0.63 21.82
C ASP A 125 5.76 1.12 21.44
N LEU A 126 5.37 0.99 20.17
CA LEU A 126 3.99 1.30 19.76
C LEU A 126 2.95 0.40 20.44
N GLN A 127 3.31 -0.81 20.88
CA GLN A 127 2.40 -1.68 21.65
C GLN A 127 2.08 -1.13 23.03
N GLN A 128 2.86 -0.18 23.55
CA GLN A 128 2.56 0.49 24.81
C GLN A 128 1.77 1.80 24.61
N THR A 129 1.57 2.21 23.35
CA THR A 129 0.93 3.47 22.99
C THR A 129 -0.18 3.22 21.97
N VAL A 130 0.02 3.60 20.72
CA VAL A 130 -1.02 3.64 19.69
C VAL A 130 -1.50 2.26 19.24
N HIS A 131 -0.76 1.19 19.54
CA HIS A 131 -1.10 -0.20 19.25
C HIS A 131 -1.43 -1.04 20.49
N ALA A 132 -1.63 -0.42 21.67
CA ALA A 132 -1.94 -1.14 22.92
C ALA A 132 -3.14 -2.11 22.83
N HIS A 133 -4.04 -1.87 21.88
CA HIS A 133 -5.20 -2.72 21.62
C HIS A 133 -5.25 -3.22 20.17
N ALA A 134 -4.08 -3.39 19.55
CA ALA A 134 -3.92 -3.85 18.18
C ALA A 134 -2.99 -5.08 18.11
N PRO A 135 -3.44 -6.27 18.57
CA PRO A 135 -2.60 -7.47 18.63
C PRO A 135 -2.02 -7.93 17.28
N SER A 136 -2.63 -7.57 16.15
CA SER A 136 -2.05 -7.89 14.84
C SER A 136 -0.90 -6.96 14.42
N LYS A 137 -0.71 -5.85 15.13
CA LYS A 137 0.37 -4.87 14.90
C LYS A 137 1.67 -5.25 15.62
N ARG A 138 1.72 -6.42 16.28
CA ARG A 138 2.96 -6.90 16.89
C ARG A 138 4.05 -7.09 15.82
N PRO A 139 5.29 -6.61 16.04
CA PRO A 139 6.37 -6.69 15.05
C PRO A 139 6.65 -8.10 14.53
N ASP A 140 6.66 -9.12 15.39
CA ASP A 140 6.88 -10.52 14.99
C ASP A 140 5.80 -11.01 14.01
N VAL A 141 4.54 -10.63 14.23
CA VAL A 141 3.44 -10.97 13.32
C VAL A 141 3.62 -10.27 11.98
N ARG A 142 4.03 -9.00 11.98
CA ARG A 142 4.23 -8.18 10.77
C ARG A 142 5.43 -8.66 9.96
N LEU A 143 6.56 -8.95 10.61
CA LEU A 143 7.77 -9.49 9.97
C LEU A 143 7.54 -10.90 9.40
N GLN A 144 6.73 -11.72 10.06
CA GLN A 144 6.34 -13.03 9.53
C GLN A 144 5.60 -12.93 8.18
N GLN A 145 4.84 -11.85 7.94
CA GLN A 145 4.18 -11.66 6.65
C GLN A 145 5.18 -11.39 5.52
N LEU A 146 6.28 -10.67 5.81
CA LEU A 146 7.37 -10.50 4.84
C LEU A 146 8.07 -11.84 4.54
N ASP A 147 8.31 -12.68 5.57
CA ASP A 147 8.86 -14.02 5.35
C ASP A 147 7.94 -14.88 4.46
N PHE A 148 6.63 -14.88 4.74
CA PHE A 148 5.66 -15.62 3.94
C PHE A 148 5.63 -15.14 2.49
N ALA A 149 5.59 -13.82 2.27
CA ALA A 149 5.59 -13.23 0.94
C ALA A 149 6.85 -13.62 0.15
N GLY A 150 8.01 -13.56 0.80
CA GLY A 150 9.28 -13.97 0.22
C GLY A 150 9.30 -15.45 -0.19
N ARG A 151 8.92 -16.34 0.72
CA ARG A 151 8.88 -17.79 0.47
C ARG A 151 7.89 -18.18 -0.64
N LEU A 152 6.78 -17.45 -0.74
CA LEU A 152 5.76 -17.65 -1.77
C LEU A 152 6.07 -16.92 -3.08
N LYS A 153 7.16 -16.14 -3.16
CA LYS A 153 7.47 -15.30 -4.33
C LYS A 153 6.30 -14.38 -4.69
N VAL A 154 5.79 -13.66 -3.70
CA VAL A 154 4.79 -12.60 -3.87
C VAL A 154 5.53 -11.26 -3.93
N PRO A 155 5.43 -10.49 -5.02
CA PRO A 155 5.90 -9.12 -5.05
C PRO A 155 5.16 -8.32 -3.97
N PHE A 156 5.91 -7.60 -3.13
CA PHE A 156 5.34 -7.09 -1.89
C PHE A 156 5.62 -5.61 -1.66
N THR A 157 4.57 -4.89 -1.25
CA THR A 157 4.65 -3.48 -0.84
C THR A 157 4.57 -3.40 0.68
N THR A 158 5.54 -2.76 1.30
CA THR A 158 5.55 -2.56 2.76
C THR A 158 5.97 -1.13 3.10
N GLY A 159 6.12 -0.79 4.37
CA GLY A 159 6.54 0.54 4.75
C GLY A 159 6.25 0.95 6.17
N LEU A 160 6.49 2.23 6.42
CA LEU A 160 6.37 2.87 7.73
C LEU A 160 5.28 3.93 7.70
N LEU A 161 4.54 4.03 8.80
CA LEU A 161 3.65 5.14 9.09
C LEU A 161 4.36 6.07 10.07
N LEU A 162 4.66 7.28 9.61
CA LEU A 162 5.49 8.25 10.31
C LEU A 162 4.63 9.21 11.15
N GLY A 163 5.11 9.60 12.32
CA GLY A 163 4.42 10.53 13.24
C GLY A 163 3.59 9.84 14.32
N LEU A 164 3.88 8.58 14.63
CA LEU A 164 3.23 7.79 15.68
C LEU A 164 3.94 7.87 17.04
N GLY A 165 5.05 8.61 17.14
CA GLY A 165 5.85 8.76 18.36
C GLY A 165 7.18 8.03 18.32
N GLU A 166 7.52 7.49 17.16
CA GLU A 166 8.78 6.83 16.86
C GLU A 166 9.95 7.81 16.77
N THR A 167 11.15 7.30 17.03
CA THR A 167 12.41 8.02 16.90
C THR A 167 13.07 7.74 15.54
N VAL A 168 14.18 8.45 15.27
CA VAL A 168 14.99 8.18 14.07
C VAL A 168 15.61 6.78 14.11
N ASP A 169 15.96 6.29 15.30
CA ASP A 169 16.51 4.95 15.48
C ASP A 169 15.44 3.89 15.19
N ASP A 170 14.18 4.12 15.60
CA ASP A 170 13.06 3.24 15.27
C ASP A 170 12.81 3.15 13.74
N TRP A 171 12.99 4.26 13.02
CA TRP A 171 12.96 4.24 11.55
C TRP A 171 14.10 3.40 10.99
N ALA A 172 15.32 3.60 11.48
CA ALA A 172 16.49 2.85 11.02
C ALA A 172 16.30 1.35 11.23
N ASP A 173 15.95 0.92 12.44
CA ASP A 173 15.68 -0.49 12.77
C ASP A 173 14.63 -1.11 11.84
N SER A 174 13.56 -0.36 11.56
CA SER A 174 12.47 -0.83 10.70
C SER A 174 12.87 -0.92 9.23
N LEU A 175 13.65 0.04 8.74
CA LEU A 175 14.19 0.03 7.37
C LEU A 175 15.24 -1.06 7.17
N GLU A 176 16.09 -1.30 8.17
CA GLU A 176 17.08 -2.39 8.15
C GLU A 176 16.39 -3.76 8.13
N ALA A 177 15.32 -3.95 8.91
CA ALA A 177 14.54 -5.18 8.88
C ALA A 177 13.90 -5.44 7.50
N ILE A 178 13.39 -4.38 6.84
CA ILE A 178 12.88 -4.44 5.47
C ILE A 178 14.01 -4.81 4.49
N ALA A 179 15.15 -4.13 4.58
CA ALA A 179 16.32 -4.39 3.74
C ALA A 179 16.81 -5.84 3.89
N GLN A 180 16.92 -6.34 5.13
CA GLN A 180 17.33 -7.71 5.42
C GLN A 180 16.36 -8.74 4.81
N SER A 181 15.05 -8.50 4.96
CA SER A 181 14.02 -9.35 4.36
C SER A 181 14.11 -9.36 2.83
N HIS A 182 14.33 -8.18 2.21
CA HIS A 182 14.54 -8.10 0.77
C HIS A 182 15.85 -8.75 0.33
N HIS A 183 16.96 -8.64 1.08
CA HIS A 183 18.20 -9.33 0.77
C HIS A 183 18.04 -10.85 0.75
N HIS A 184 17.24 -11.41 1.68
CA HIS A 184 17.00 -12.85 1.75
C HIS A 184 16.10 -13.36 0.62
N HIS A 185 15.01 -12.63 0.33
CA HIS A 185 13.92 -13.15 -0.52
C HIS A 185 13.76 -12.43 -1.86
N ARG A 186 14.37 -11.25 -2.02
CA ARG A 186 14.31 -10.38 -3.22
C ARG A 186 12.88 -10.05 -3.68
N HIS A 187 11.94 -9.89 -2.75
CA HIS A 187 10.48 -9.82 -3.03
C HIS A 187 9.85 -8.44 -2.82
N ILE A 188 10.47 -7.58 -2.01
CA ILE A 188 9.95 -6.23 -1.73
C ILE A 188 10.15 -5.36 -2.97
N GLN A 189 9.07 -4.87 -3.55
CA GLN A 189 9.11 -3.98 -4.71
C GLN A 189 9.10 -2.51 -4.32
N GLU A 190 8.38 -2.21 -3.24
CA GLU A 190 8.07 -0.84 -2.81
C GLU A 190 8.17 -0.74 -1.30
N VAL A 191 8.74 0.38 -0.85
CA VAL A 191 8.63 0.84 0.52
C VAL A 191 7.94 2.19 0.52
N ILE A 192 6.75 2.25 1.15
CA ILE A 192 6.04 3.50 1.35
C ILE A 192 6.45 4.15 2.67
N LEU A 193 6.78 5.44 2.61
CA LEU A 193 6.89 6.30 3.77
C LEU A 193 5.64 7.17 3.84
N GLN A 194 4.71 6.76 4.69
CA GLN A 194 3.41 7.43 4.81
C GLN A 194 3.42 8.33 6.03
N PRO A 195 3.33 9.67 5.90
CA PRO A 195 3.10 10.51 7.06
C PRO A 195 1.67 10.33 7.57
N HIS A 196 1.49 10.10 8.87
CA HIS A 196 0.18 10.14 9.52
C HIS A 196 -0.44 11.52 9.34
N GLN A 197 -1.73 11.54 9.07
CA GLN A 197 -2.54 12.75 9.04
C GLN A 197 -3.73 12.58 10.00
N PRO A 198 -4.01 13.59 10.86
CA PRO A 198 -5.18 13.55 11.72
C PRO A 198 -6.49 13.45 10.94
N GLY A 199 -7.34 12.51 11.32
CA GLY A 199 -8.73 12.44 10.85
C GLY A 199 -9.74 12.77 11.93
N GLN A 200 -11.01 12.51 11.65
CA GLN A 200 -12.13 12.91 12.51
C GLN A 200 -12.48 11.87 13.60
N THR A 201 -12.15 10.60 13.38
CA THR A 201 -12.65 9.46 14.20
C THR A 201 -11.58 8.81 15.06
N GLN A 202 -10.32 9.24 14.93
CA GLN A 202 -9.21 8.77 15.75
C GLN A 202 -9.36 9.15 17.23
N VAL A 203 -8.81 8.30 18.10
CA VAL A 203 -8.84 8.50 19.56
C VAL A 203 -7.76 9.49 19.99
N GLU A 204 -6.61 9.46 19.32
CA GLU A 204 -5.45 10.27 19.68
C GLU A 204 -5.00 11.10 18.48
N THR A 205 -4.77 12.40 18.72
CA THR A 205 -4.26 13.33 17.71
C THR A 205 -2.78 13.55 17.93
N ARG A 206 -1.99 13.29 16.90
CA ARG A 206 -0.55 13.49 16.85
C ARG A 206 -0.18 14.45 15.71
N PRO A 207 0.92 15.20 15.86
CA PRO A 207 1.42 16.02 14.77
C PRO A 207 1.92 15.13 13.63
N ALA A 208 1.54 15.47 12.40
CA ALA A 208 2.00 14.78 11.21
C ALA A 208 3.52 14.92 11.02
N CYS A 209 4.19 13.84 10.59
CA CYS A 209 5.57 13.90 10.13
C CYS A 209 5.62 14.68 8.80
N GLN A 210 6.14 15.91 8.81
CA GLN A 210 6.06 16.84 7.67
C GLN A 210 7.38 17.60 7.44
N GLY A 211 7.50 18.24 6.29
CA GLY A 211 8.58 19.17 5.97
C GLY A 211 9.96 18.52 6.13
N LYS A 212 10.82 19.12 6.96
CA LYS A 212 12.20 18.65 7.18
C LYS A 212 12.27 17.25 7.80
N THR A 213 11.34 16.92 8.68
CA THR A 213 11.30 15.61 9.37
C THR A 213 10.96 14.50 8.37
N LEU A 214 9.99 14.73 7.49
CA LEU A 214 9.67 13.79 6.41
C LEU A 214 10.84 13.62 5.43
N LEU A 215 11.48 14.74 5.05
CA LEU A 215 12.66 14.70 4.19
C LEU A 215 13.82 13.90 4.82
N GLN A 216 13.99 13.99 6.14
CA GLN A 216 14.97 13.18 6.87
C GLN A 216 14.65 11.69 6.79
N ALA A 217 13.39 11.29 6.99
CA ALA A 217 12.97 9.90 6.85
C ALA A 217 13.18 9.36 5.42
N VAL A 218 12.89 10.18 4.40
CA VAL A 218 13.13 9.83 2.99
C VAL A 218 14.62 9.60 2.70
N LYS A 219 15.49 10.49 3.17
CA LYS A 219 16.94 10.34 3.00
C LYS A 219 17.47 9.10 3.70
N LEU A 220 17.07 8.88 4.95
CA LEU A 220 17.44 7.70 5.72
C LEU A 220 16.99 6.41 5.00
N ALA A 221 15.76 6.38 4.48
CA ALA A 221 15.27 5.25 3.72
C ALA A 221 16.05 5.00 2.42
N ARG A 222 16.49 6.04 1.71
CA ARG A 222 17.37 5.88 0.55
C ARG A 222 18.76 5.37 0.93
N ASP A 223 19.29 5.80 2.07
CA ASP A 223 20.63 5.37 2.52
C ASP A 223 20.64 3.90 2.95
N ILE A 224 19.54 3.40 3.54
CA ILE A 224 19.44 2.03 4.09
C ILE A 224 18.90 1.01 3.07
N LEU A 225 17.87 1.36 2.30
CA LEU A 225 17.18 0.39 1.45
C LEU A 225 17.97 0.10 0.17
N PRO A 226 17.98 -1.16 -0.31
CA PRO A 226 18.55 -1.50 -1.62
C PRO A 226 17.97 -0.63 -2.74
N ASP A 227 18.85 -0.21 -3.67
CA ASP A 227 18.49 0.68 -4.80
C ASP A 227 17.37 0.15 -5.70
N ASP A 228 17.17 -1.17 -5.73
CA ASP A 228 16.12 -1.79 -6.54
C ASP A 228 14.75 -1.81 -5.85
N ILE A 229 14.63 -1.30 -4.62
CA ILE A 229 13.35 -1.04 -3.95
C ILE A 229 12.90 0.37 -4.28
N THR A 230 11.74 0.51 -4.92
CA THR A 230 11.14 1.82 -5.19
C THR A 230 10.68 2.47 -3.88
N LEU A 231 10.99 3.75 -3.71
CA LEU A 231 10.43 4.53 -2.59
C LEU A 231 9.15 5.23 -3.00
N GLN A 232 8.12 4.97 -2.22
CA GLN A 232 6.82 5.58 -2.39
C GLN A 232 6.54 6.62 -1.32
N ILE A 233 5.94 7.75 -1.71
CA ILE A 233 5.34 8.74 -0.81
C ILE A 233 3.93 9.11 -1.30
N PRO A 234 2.92 9.20 -0.42
CA PRO A 234 1.58 9.60 -0.82
C PRO A 234 1.46 11.13 -0.92
N PRO A 235 1.28 11.72 -2.12
CA PRO A 235 1.34 13.17 -2.30
C PRO A 235 0.17 13.93 -1.67
N ASN A 236 -0.96 13.27 -1.41
CA ASN A 236 -2.11 13.85 -0.73
C ASN A 236 -1.86 14.07 0.78
N LEU A 237 -0.93 13.34 1.37
CA LEU A 237 -0.59 13.46 2.79
C LEU A 237 0.60 14.40 3.03
N ILE A 238 1.13 15.03 1.98
CA ILE A 238 2.21 16.02 2.03
C ILE A 238 1.62 17.35 1.61
N LEU A 239 1.33 18.21 2.59
CA LEU A 239 0.51 19.42 2.39
C LEU A 239 1.27 20.58 1.75
N ASN A 240 2.60 20.50 1.71
CA ASN A 240 3.46 21.53 1.15
C ASN A 240 4.20 21.02 -0.09
N ASP A 241 4.09 21.76 -1.18
CA ASP A 241 4.62 21.37 -2.49
C ASP A 241 6.15 21.34 -2.53
N ASP A 242 6.80 22.30 -1.89
CA ASP A 242 8.27 22.32 -1.80
C ASP A 242 8.79 21.12 -1.01
N ALA A 243 8.07 20.69 0.04
CA ALA A 243 8.39 19.50 0.80
C ALA A 243 8.22 18.23 -0.04
N LEU A 244 7.14 18.12 -0.82
CA LEU A 244 6.91 17.01 -1.75
C LEU A 244 8.05 16.94 -2.80
N LEU A 245 8.35 18.05 -3.47
CA LEU A 245 9.43 18.14 -4.46
C LEU A 245 10.80 17.82 -3.84
N SER A 246 11.04 18.25 -2.60
CA SER A 246 12.28 17.92 -1.87
C SER A 246 12.40 16.42 -1.60
N CYS A 247 11.31 15.75 -1.24
CA CYS A 247 11.30 14.30 -1.02
C CYS A 247 11.54 13.54 -2.33
N ILE A 248 10.92 13.98 -3.44
CA ILE A 248 11.15 13.40 -4.77
C ILE A 248 12.61 13.56 -5.18
N ALA A 249 13.19 14.76 -5.02
CA ALA A 249 14.60 15.01 -5.30
C ALA A 249 15.55 14.19 -4.42
N ALA A 250 15.10 13.79 -3.23
CA ALA A 250 15.82 12.91 -2.31
C ALA A 250 15.63 11.41 -2.61
N GLY A 251 14.89 11.02 -3.65
CA GLY A 251 14.76 9.64 -4.11
C GLY A 251 13.39 8.99 -3.88
N ALA A 252 12.37 9.73 -3.44
CA ALA A 252 10.99 9.27 -3.41
C ALA A 252 10.34 9.31 -4.81
N SER A 253 10.71 8.36 -5.66
CA SER A 253 10.38 8.37 -7.10
C SER A 253 9.01 7.78 -7.45
N ASP A 254 8.17 7.42 -6.47
CA ASP A 254 6.83 6.92 -6.70
C ASP A 254 5.78 7.58 -5.80
N LEU A 255 4.60 7.87 -6.36
CA LEU A 255 3.49 8.54 -5.68
C LEU A 255 2.41 7.57 -5.19
N GLY A 256 2.56 6.27 -5.45
CA GLY A 256 1.62 5.23 -5.07
C GLY A 256 0.38 5.16 -5.96
N GLY A 257 -0.66 4.51 -5.42
CA GLY A 257 -1.98 4.46 -6.04
C GLY A 257 -2.63 5.84 -6.05
N ILE A 258 -3.01 6.31 -7.24
CA ILE A 258 -3.80 7.53 -7.41
C ILE A 258 -5.10 7.14 -8.08
N GLY A 259 -6.20 7.36 -7.35
CA GLY A 259 -7.56 7.09 -7.77
C GLY A 259 -8.48 8.30 -7.61
N PRO A 260 -9.79 8.14 -7.88
CA PRO A 260 -10.76 9.19 -7.66
C PRO A 260 -10.98 9.50 -6.16
N ILE A 261 -10.75 8.53 -5.28
CA ILE A 261 -11.03 8.61 -3.83
C ILE A 261 -9.92 7.89 -3.05
N ASP A 262 -9.50 8.46 -1.92
CA ASP A 262 -8.67 7.80 -0.90
C ASP A 262 -9.59 7.32 0.24
N GLU A 263 -9.74 6.00 0.38
CA GLU A 263 -10.63 5.38 1.38
C GLU A 263 -10.01 5.35 2.80
N VAL A 264 -8.69 5.54 2.93
CA VAL A 264 -7.98 5.52 4.22
C VAL A 264 -7.97 6.89 4.85
N ASN A 265 -7.72 7.91 4.05
CA ASN A 265 -7.61 9.30 4.46
C ASN A 265 -8.62 10.17 3.69
N PRO A 266 -9.94 9.96 3.86
CA PRO A 266 -10.96 10.62 3.04
C PRO A 266 -10.98 12.15 3.18
N ALA A 267 -10.41 12.70 4.27
CA ALA A 267 -10.23 14.13 4.46
C ALA A 267 -9.12 14.74 3.56
N TYR A 268 -8.28 13.90 2.96
CA TYR A 268 -7.10 14.27 2.17
C TYR A 268 -7.22 13.65 0.78
N GLY A 269 -8.08 14.24 -0.06
CA GLY A 269 -8.30 13.77 -1.43
C GLY A 269 -7.02 13.77 -2.28
N HIS A 270 -6.97 12.87 -3.26
CA HIS A 270 -5.89 12.85 -4.23
C HIS A 270 -5.81 14.19 -4.98
N ARG A 271 -4.57 14.63 -5.23
CA ARG A 271 -4.32 15.79 -6.08
C ARG A 271 -4.70 15.44 -7.52
N ASP A 272 -5.29 16.39 -8.25
CA ASP A 272 -5.60 16.21 -9.66
C ASP A 272 -4.31 15.88 -10.46
N ARG A 273 -4.42 14.92 -11.39
CA ARG A 273 -3.27 14.45 -12.18
C ARG A 273 -2.59 15.58 -12.95
N LYS A 274 -3.35 16.49 -13.57
CA LYS A 274 -2.76 17.61 -14.33
C LYS A 274 -2.06 18.60 -13.41
N ALA A 275 -2.61 18.84 -12.23
CA ALA A 275 -1.94 19.64 -11.21
C ALA A 275 -0.61 19.01 -10.76
N MET A 276 -0.58 17.68 -10.59
CA MET A 276 0.65 16.95 -10.29
C MET A 276 1.67 17.01 -11.42
N GLU A 277 1.25 16.80 -12.67
CA GLU A 277 2.10 16.93 -13.85
C GLU A 277 2.71 18.34 -13.94
N ALA A 278 1.90 19.38 -13.78
CA ALA A 278 2.37 20.76 -13.80
C ALA A 278 3.38 21.06 -12.68
N LEU A 279 3.11 20.59 -11.45
CA LEU A 279 4.02 20.76 -10.32
C LEU A 279 5.37 20.09 -10.57
N LEU A 280 5.37 18.83 -11.03
CA LEU A 280 6.58 18.04 -11.29
C LEU A 280 7.43 18.64 -12.42
N GLN A 281 6.78 19.16 -13.46
CA GLN A 281 7.45 19.82 -14.58
C GLN A 281 8.23 21.07 -14.16
N THR A 282 7.83 21.76 -13.09
CA THR A 282 8.59 22.92 -12.57
C THR A 282 10.03 22.59 -12.17
N GLN A 283 10.29 21.31 -11.85
CA GLN A 283 11.62 20.79 -11.47
C GLN A 283 12.18 19.80 -12.52
N GLY A 284 11.56 19.75 -13.70
CA GLY A 284 11.97 18.90 -14.82
C GLY A 284 11.66 17.41 -14.63
N TRP A 285 10.67 17.07 -13.79
CA TRP A 285 10.21 15.68 -13.62
C TRP A 285 9.02 15.37 -14.55
N THR A 286 9.00 14.16 -15.08
CA THR A 286 7.88 13.59 -15.86
C THR A 286 7.09 12.63 -14.98
N LEU A 287 5.77 12.81 -14.90
CA LEU A 287 4.88 11.85 -14.24
C LEU A 287 4.51 10.73 -15.21
N GLN A 288 4.75 9.48 -14.83
CA GLN A 288 4.48 8.32 -15.67
C GLN A 288 3.62 7.27 -14.95
N PRO A 289 2.54 6.77 -15.58
CA PRO A 289 1.78 5.67 -15.00
C PRO A 289 2.60 4.36 -15.05
N ARG A 290 2.51 3.56 -13.99
CA ARG A 290 3.01 2.19 -13.92
C ARG A 290 1.89 1.22 -13.58
N LEU A 291 2.20 -0.08 -13.62
CA LEU A 291 1.34 -1.14 -13.09
C LEU A 291 1.66 -1.38 -11.60
N PRO A 292 0.77 -2.08 -10.85
CA PRO A 292 1.02 -2.47 -9.46
C PRO A 292 2.14 -3.52 -9.28
N ILE A 293 2.78 -3.94 -10.38
CA ILE A 293 3.90 -4.88 -10.39
C ILE A 293 5.00 -4.40 -11.35
N TYR A 294 6.26 -4.51 -10.90
CA TYR A 294 7.45 -4.20 -11.70
C TYR A 294 7.88 -5.38 -12.56
N GLU A 295 8.43 -5.10 -13.74
CA GLU A 295 8.79 -6.11 -14.77
C GLU A 295 9.69 -7.22 -14.25
N LYS A 296 10.59 -6.93 -13.31
CA LYS A 296 11.49 -7.92 -12.70
C LYS A 296 10.76 -9.07 -11.97
N TYR A 297 9.47 -8.90 -11.66
CA TYR A 297 8.64 -9.87 -10.96
C TYR A 297 7.67 -10.64 -11.86
N ASP A 298 7.63 -10.36 -13.16
CA ASP A 298 6.69 -11.03 -14.08
C ASP A 298 6.83 -12.56 -14.05
N ASP A 299 8.06 -13.04 -13.88
CA ASP A 299 8.35 -14.47 -13.87
C ASP A 299 7.82 -15.18 -12.62
N TRP A 300 7.41 -14.43 -11.61
CA TRP A 300 6.82 -14.97 -10.39
C TRP A 300 5.31 -15.17 -10.53
N LEU A 301 4.68 -14.55 -11.53
CA LEU A 301 3.25 -14.65 -11.76
C LEU A 301 2.87 -15.99 -12.39
N SER A 302 1.68 -16.47 -12.02
CA SER A 302 1.00 -17.56 -12.74
C SER A 302 0.79 -17.16 -14.22
N LYS A 303 0.61 -18.14 -15.10
CA LYS A 303 0.42 -17.88 -16.54
C LYS A 303 -0.74 -16.91 -16.79
N GLY A 304 -1.86 -17.08 -16.07
CA GLY A 304 -3.03 -16.22 -16.21
C GLY A 304 -2.75 -14.77 -15.83
N LEU A 305 -2.13 -14.56 -14.67
CA LEU A 305 -1.75 -13.22 -14.18
C LEU A 305 -0.72 -12.56 -15.10
N ARG A 306 0.29 -13.30 -15.58
CA ARG A 306 1.28 -12.79 -16.54
C ARG A 306 0.61 -12.30 -17.83
N SER A 307 -0.35 -13.06 -18.36
CA SER A 307 -1.13 -12.62 -19.52
C SER A 307 -1.96 -11.37 -19.24
N ALA A 308 -2.52 -11.22 -18.03
CA ALA A 308 -3.25 -10.01 -17.64
C ALA A 308 -2.33 -8.77 -17.60
N VAL A 309 -1.16 -8.89 -16.97
CA VAL A 309 -0.16 -7.83 -16.92
C VAL A 309 0.34 -7.45 -18.32
N GLN A 310 0.61 -8.43 -19.17
CA GLN A 310 1.06 -8.19 -20.54
C GLN A 310 0.01 -7.41 -21.35
N ARG A 311 -1.28 -7.74 -21.23
CA ARG A 311 -2.34 -6.97 -21.92
C ARG A 311 -2.26 -5.48 -21.59
N TRP A 312 -2.11 -5.13 -20.32
CA TRP A 312 -1.96 -3.74 -19.88
C TRP A 312 -0.71 -3.05 -20.43
N ARG A 313 0.42 -3.76 -20.52
CA ARG A 313 1.65 -3.20 -21.10
C ARG A 313 1.60 -3.04 -22.61
N TYR A 314 0.83 -3.87 -23.33
CA TYR A 314 0.65 -3.74 -24.78
C TYR A 314 -0.38 -2.67 -25.16
N THR A 315 -1.44 -2.48 -24.36
CA THR A 315 -2.45 -1.44 -24.62
C THR A 315 -1.94 -0.03 -24.31
N ARG A 316 -0.90 0.11 -23.49
CA ARG A 316 -0.17 1.36 -23.26
C ARG A 316 1.26 1.26 -23.80
N PRO A 317 1.55 1.63 -25.06
CA PRO A 317 2.94 1.81 -25.46
C PRO A 317 3.60 2.83 -24.52
N ARG A 318 4.80 2.50 -24.01
CA ARG A 318 5.62 3.46 -23.26
C ARG A 318 5.69 4.74 -24.08
N SER A 319 5.29 5.87 -23.51
CA SER A 319 5.68 7.16 -24.05
C SER A 319 7.21 7.14 -24.14
N ILE A 320 7.73 7.11 -25.37
CA ILE A 320 9.17 7.19 -25.65
C ILE A 320 9.63 8.62 -25.41
#